data_AF-A0A957S3M3-F1
#
_entry.id   AF-A0A957S3M3-F1
#
_cell.length_a   1.000
_cell.length_b   1.000
_cell.length_c   1.000
_cell.angle_alpha   90.00
_cell.angle_beta   90.00
_cell.angle_gamma   90.00
#
_symmetry.space_group_name_H-M   'P 1'
#
loop_
_entity.id
_entity.type
_entity.pdbx_description
1 polymer ?
#
loop_
_entity_poly.entity_id
_entity_poly.type
_entity_poly.pdbx_seq_one_letter_code
_entity_poly.pdbx_strand_id
1 'polypeptide(L)'
;MMPHVYCLDCDRKIILHTDVRVGDQVICSSCDAEFQIVNLTPVEIDWLFDGYEDDDDDYDDWDDDEEYEDEEEEEWTHLISKQRRYQEYAPDNSRKRFRDGFPE
;
A
#
# COMPACT_ATOMS: atom_id res chain seq x y z
N MET A 1 10.38 -36.81 1.50
CA MET A 1 10.15 -35.90 0.35
C MET A 1 10.88 -34.62 0.69
N MET A 2 11.75 -34.09 -0.18
CA MET A 2 12.34 -32.76 0.06
C MET A 2 11.37 -31.70 -0.45
N PRO A 3 10.89 -30.79 0.43
CA PRO A 3 10.07 -29.67 -0.01
C PRO A 3 10.89 -28.78 -0.95
N HIS A 4 10.21 -28.18 -1.92
CA HIS A 4 10.82 -27.24 -2.85
C HIS A 4 9.82 -26.14 -3.18
N VAL A 5 10.35 -24.97 -3.51
CA VAL A 5 9.61 -23.79 -3.92
C VAL A 5 10.33 -23.13 -5.10
N TYR A 6 9.65 -22.26 -5.82
CA TYR A 6 10.25 -21.47 -6.90
C TYR A 6 10.56 -20.07 -6.39
N CYS A 7 11.70 -19.53 -6.80
CA CYS A 7 12.06 -18.15 -6.53
C CYS A 7 11.09 -17.19 -7.22
N LEU A 8 10.60 -16.17 -6.51
CA LEU A 8 9.70 -15.15 -7.05
C LEU A 8 10.38 -14.17 -8.01
N ASP A 9 11.71 -14.14 -8.03
CA ASP A 9 12.51 -13.20 -8.82
C ASP A 9 13.09 -13.83 -10.10
N CYS A 10 13.67 -15.03 -9.98
CA CYS A 10 14.37 -15.68 -11.10
C CYS A 10 13.75 -17.02 -11.55
N ASP A 11 12.59 -17.41 -11.00
CA ASP A 11 11.86 -18.65 -11.31
C ASP A 11 12.65 -19.96 -11.11
N ARG A 12 13.82 -19.90 -10.45
CA ARG A 12 14.62 -21.10 -10.20
C ARG A 12 14.15 -21.86 -8.98
N LYS A 13 14.36 -23.17 -9.03
CA LYS A 13 13.96 -24.10 -7.98
C LYS A 13 14.87 -23.96 -6.77
N ILE A 14 14.27 -23.64 -5.62
CA ILE A 14 14.93 -23.60 -4.32
C ILE A 14 14.60 -24.91 -3.60
N ILE A 15 15.64 -25.65 -3.20
CA ILE A 15 15.50 -26.89 -2.44
C ILE A 15 15.57 -26.55 -0.96
N LEU A 16 14.52 -26.88 -0.22
CA LEU A 16 14.42 -26.62 1.20
C LEU A 16 14.89 -27.82 2.01
N HIS A 17 15.41 -27.55 3.21
CA HIS A 17 15.75 -28.59 4.17
C HIS A 17 14.48 -29.31 4.70
N THR A 18 14.66 -30.53 5.19
CA THR A 18 13.55 -31.35 5.73
C THR A 18 12.91 -30.74 6.99
N ASP A 19 13.67 -29.95 7.75
CA ASP A 19 13.23 -29.39 9.04
C ASP A 19 12.86 -27.89 8.93
N VAL A 20 12.38 -27.46 7.78
CA VAL A 20 11.96 -26.06 7.55
C VAL A 20 10.71 -25.70 8.35
N ARG A 21 10.69 -24.49 8.90
CA ARG A 21 9.60 -23.92 9.70
C ARG A 21 9.13 -22.60 9.13
N VAL A 22 7.88 -22.24 9.45
CA VAL A 22 7.37 -20.89 9.18
C VAL A 22 8.23 -19.88 9.94
N GLY A 23 8.64 -18.82 9.26
CA GLY A 23 9.54 -17.79 9.76
C GLY A 23 11.00 -17.99 9.37
N ASP A 24 11.40 -19.17 8.86
CA ASP A 24 12.78 -19.42 8.43
C ASP A 24 13.14 -18.56 7.21
N GLN A 25 14.38 -18.05 7.21
CA GLN A 25 14.96 -17.31 6.09
C GLN A 25 15.56 -18.28 5.06
N VAL A 26 15.33 -17.99 3.79
CA VAL A 26 15.76 -18.78 2.65
C VAL A 26 16.36 -17.85 1.61
N ILE A 27 17.57 -18.18 1.14
CA ILE A 27 18.28 -17.39 0.12
C ILE A 27 18.30 -18.18 -1.19
N CYS A 28 17.96 -17.52 -2.30
CA CYS A 28 18.06 -18.12 -3.62
C CYS A 28 19.53 -18.21 -4.05
N SER A 29 20.04 -19.42 -4.32
CA SER A 29 21.43 -19.62 -4.79
C SER A 29 21.73 -19.11 -6.21
N SER A 30 20.75 -18.52 -6.88
CA SER A 30 20.85 -18.12 -8.29
C SER A 30 20.74 -16.62 -8.55
N CYS A 31 20.00 -15.88 -7.71
CA CYS A 31 19.90 -14.42 -7.77
C CYS A 31 20.18 -13.75 -6.42
N ASP A 32 20.54 -14.54 -5.39
CA ASP A 32 20.83 -14.06 -4.04
C ASP A 32 19.67 -13.35 -3.33
N ALA A 33 18.46 -13.41 -3.88
CA ALA A 33 17.26 -12.85 -3.26
C ALA A 33 16.89 -13.61 -1.97
N GLU A 34 16.46 -12.85 -0.97
CA GLU A 34 16.15 -13.32 0.38
C GLU A 34 14.65 -13.38 0.61
N PHE A 35 14.18 -14.51 1.12
CA PHE A 35 12.77 -14.80 1.33
C PHE A 35 12.55 -15.40 2.72
N GLN A 36 11.32 -15.31 3.21
CA GLN A 36 10.85 -15.95 4.43
C GLN A 36 9.80 -17.03 4.11
N ILE A 37 9.85 -18.16 4.80
CA ILE A 37 8.79 -19.16 4.73
C ILE A 37 7.55 -18.66 5.48
N VAL A 38 6.42 -18.52 4.78
CA VAL A 38 5.14 -18.07 5.37
C VAL A 38 4.15 -19.23 5.57
N ASN A 39 4.33 -20.34 4.85
CA ASN A 39 3.46 -21.52 4.94
C ASN A 39 4.24 -22.82 4.65
N LEU A 40 3.77 -23.95 5.19
CA LEU A 40 4.37 -25.29 5.00
C LEU A 40 3.49 -26.25 4.20
N THR A 41 2.20 -25.96 3.96
CA THR A 41 1.29 -26.88 3.26
C THR A 41 0.23 -26.13 2.43
N PRO A 42 0.49 -25.81 1.14
CA PRO A 42 1.76 -25.99 0.42
C PRO A 42 2.85 -25.04 0.94
N VAL A 43 4.11 -25.33 0.60
CA VAL A 43 5.21 -24.46 1.01
C VAL A 43 5.15 -23.16 0.21
N GLU A 44 5.08 -22.04 0.92
CA GLU A 44 4.99 -20.69 0.35
C GLU A 44 6.08 -19.81 0.95
N ILE A 45 6.62 -18.91 0.12
CA ILE A 45 7.64 -17.94 0.50
C ILE A 45 7.16 -16.53 0.19
N ASP A 46 7.61 -15.58 0.99
CA ASP A 46 7.41 -14.15 0.78
C ASP A 46 8.75 -13.41 0.93
N TRP A 47 8.83 -12.16 0.49
CA TRP A 47 10.03 -11.35 0.59
C TRP A 47 10.42 -11.15 2.05
N LEU A 48 11.72 -11.29 2.35
CA LEU A 48 12.22 -10.96 3.68
C LEU A 48 12.14 -9.43 3.83
N PHE A 49 11.32 -8.95 4.77
CA PHE A 49 11.30 -7.54 5.12
C PHE A 49 12.55 -7.20 5.94
N ASP A 50 13.56 -6.64 5.29
CA ASP A 50 14.69 -5.98 5.94
C ASP A 50 14.20 -4.63 6.49
N GLY A 51 13.72 -4.65 7.74
CA GLY A 51 13.15 -3.48 8.40
C GLY A 51 14.17 -2.49 8.95
N TYR A 52 15.38 -2.37 8.39
CA TYR A 52 16.37 -1.40 8.85
C TYR A 52 17.25 -0.86 7.70
N GLU A 53 16.65 -0.23 6.70
CA GLU A 53 17.26 1.03 6.24
C GLU A 53 16.84 2.07 7.27
N ASP A 54 17.77 2.36 8.17
CA ASP A 54 17.83 3.56 8.99
C ASP A 54 17.72 4.76 8.05
N ASP A 55 16.47 5.17 7.81
CA ASP A 55 16.09 6.42 7.16
C ASP A 55 16.51 7.55 8.11
N ASP A 56 17.82 7.76 8.24
CA ASP A 56 18.43 9.01 8.73
C ASP A 56 18.27 10.04 7.60
N ASP A 57 17.02 10.24 7.16
CA ASP A 57 16.61 11.38 6.35
C ASP A 57 16.65 12.57 7.31
N ASP A 58 17.84 13.15 7.39
CA ASP A 58 18.15 14.50 7.87
C ASP A 58 17.05 15.47 7.39
N TYR A 59 16.05 15.70 8.25
CA TYR A 59 15.03 16.73 8.04
C TYR A 59 15.74 18.09 8.13
N ASP A 60 16.30 18.51 7.00
CA ASP A 60 16.84 19.85 6.81
C ASP A 60 15.75 20.87 7.17
N ASP A 61 16.16 21.77 8.06
CA ASP A 61 15.44 22.84 8.72
C ASP A 61 14.82 23.79 7.69
N TRP A 62 13.54 23.60 7.35
CA TRP A 62 12.77 24.59 6.61
C TRP A 62 12.31 25.70 7.56
N ASP A 63 13.20 26.66 7.81
CA ASP A 63 12.89 28.00 8.32
C ASP A 63 12.10 28.74 7.22
N ASP A 64 10.78 28.51 7.18
CA ASP A 64 9.83 29.18 6.29
C ASP A 64 9.32 30.46 6.97
N ASP A 65 10.19 31.48 7.02
CA ASP A 65 9.82 32.86 7.36
C ASP A 65 9.20 33.53 6.11
N GLU A 66 8.01 33.11 5.71
CA GLU A 66 7.18 33.87 4.76
C GLU A 66 6.05 34.59 5.51
N GLU A 67 6.31 35.86 5.85
CA GLU A 67 5.32 36.86 6.29
C GLU A 67 4.31 37.13 5.16
N TYR A 68 3.21 36.38 5.13
CA TYR A 68 2.07 36.64 4.23
C TYR A 68 1.15 37.71 4.85
N GLU A 69 1.36 38.98 4.48
CA GLU A 69 0.31 39.99 4.48
C GLU A 69 -0.57 39.79 3.24
N ASP A 70 -1.83 39.32 3.34
CA ASP A 70 -2.79 39.60 2.27
C ASP A 70 -4.27 39.54 2.67
N GLU A 71 -5.00 40.54 2.16
CA GLU A 71 -6.33 41.03 2.52
C GLU A 71 -7.49 40.22 1.89
N GLU A 72 -7.40 38.88 1.86
CA GLU A 72 -8.34 37.99 1.13
C GLU A 72 -9.37 37.24 2.03
N GLU A 73 -9.73 37.77 3.20
CA GLU A 73 -10.69 37.11 4.10
C GLU A 73 -12.18 37.22 3.65
N GLU A 74 -12.51 38.05 2.64
CA GLU A 74 -13.92 38.39 2.36
C GLU A 74 -14.65 37.48 1.35
N GLU A 75 -13.95 36.70 0.50
CA GLU A 75 -14.64 35.91 -0.56
C GLU A 75 -15.07 34.50 -0.09
N TRP A 76 -14.26 33.85 0.77
CA TRP A 76 -14.53 32.49 1.24
C TRP A 76 -15.74 32.39 2.18
N THR A 77 -15.99 33.43 2.99
CA THR A 77 -17.17 33.48 3.87
C THR A 77 -18.49 33.50 3.07
N HIS A 78 -18.48 34.11 1.88
CA HIS A 78 -19.62 34.20 0.99
C HIS A 78 -19.94 32.85 0.30
N LEU A 79 -18.91 32.08 -0.04
CA LEU A 79 -19.04 30.75 -0.66
C LEU A 79 -19.53 29.69 0.34
N ILE A 80 -18.99 29.69 1.56
CA ILE A 80 -19.41 28.79 2.64
C ILE A 80 -20.89 29.03 3.03
N SER A 81 -21.35 30.28 2.98
CA SER A 81 -22.73 30.66 3.27
C SER A 81 -23.72 30.19 2.20
N LYS A 82 -23.31 30.14 0.92
CA LYS A 82 -24.12 29.58 -0.18
C LYS A 82 -24.24 28.06 -0.10
N GLN A 83 -23.17 27.37 0.28
CA GLN A 83 -23.14 25.90 0.33
C GLN A 83 -24.12 25.33 1.36
N ARG A 84 -24.29 25.98 2.53
CA ARG A 84 -25.22 25.53 3.59
C ARG A 84 -26.69 25.58 3.17
N ARG A 85 -27.09 26.55 2.33
CA ARG A 85 -28.50 26.70 1.90
C ARG A 85 -28.95 25.61 0.92
N TYR A 86 -28.02 24.95 0.23
CA TYR A 86 -28.33 23.89 -0.74
C TYR A 86 -28.52 22.51 -0.10
N GLN A 87 -27.94 22.25 1.08
CA GLN A 87 -28.05 20.95 1.75
C GLN A 87 -29.41 20.71 2.42
N GLU A 88 -30.17 21.77 2.73
CA GLU A 88 -31.53 21.67 3.31
C GLU A 88 -32.62 21.33 2.27
N TYR A 89 -32.32 21.39 0.97
CA TYR A 89 -33.26 21.10 -0.14
C TYR A 89 -32.87 19.87 -0.97
N ALA A 90 -32.25 18.84 -0.39
CA ALA A 90 -32.03 17.59 -1.10
C ALA A 90 -33.35 16.77 -1.16
N PRO A 91 -34.03 16.63 -2.32
CA PRO A 91 -35.10 15.65 -2.43
C PRO A 91 -34.50 14.23 -2.41
N ASP A 92 -35.08 13.37 -1.58
CA ASP A 92 -34.80 11.94 -1.53
C ASP A 92 -35.00 11.32 -2.91
N ASN A 93 -33.90 10.91 -3.55
CA ASN A 93 -33.96 10.02 -4.70
C ASN A 93 -32.79 9.04 -4.68
N SER A 94 -32.73 8.25 -3.61
CA SER A 94 -31.87 7.08 -3.53
C SER A 94 -32.61 5.85 -4.04
N ARG A 95 -32.83 5.70 -5.36
CA ARG A 95 -33.04 4.38 -6.02
C ARG A 95 -33.27 4.45 -7.53
N LYS A 96 -32.22 4.66 -8.34
CA LYS A 96 -32.14 4.10 -9.70
C LYS A 96 -30.69 3.80 -10.09
N ARG A 97 -30.08 2.77 -9.47
CA ARG A 97 -28.94 2.09 -10.10
C ARG A 97 -29.50 1.10 -11.11
N PHE A 98 -29.32 1.48 -12.38
CA PHE A 98 -29.41 0.69 -13.59
C PHE A 98 -29.14 -0.80 -13.33
N ARG A 99 -30.22 -1.59 -13.44
CA ARG A 99 -30.14 -2.96 -13.98
C ARG A 99 -29.99 -2.83 -15.50
N ASP A 100 -29.52 -3.92 -16.10
CA ASP A 100 -29.31 -4.15 -17.53
C ASP A 100 -27.85 -3.79 -17.90
N GLY A 101 -26.90 -4.73 -17.84
CA GLY A 101 -26.92 -6.00 -18.56
C GLY A 101 -26.13 -5.78 -19.85
N PHE A 102 -24.83 -6.05 -19.80
CA PHE A 102 -23.92 -5.95 -20.94
C PHE A 102 -23.95 -7.28 -21.69
N PRO A 103 -24.32 -7.31 -22.99
CA PRO A 103 -23.78 -8.31 -23.89
C PRO A 103 -23.02 -7.66 -25.06
N GLU A 104 -22.10 -8.47 -25.58
CA GLU A 104 -21.05 -8.23 -26.59
C GLU A 104 -21.49 -7.58 -27.90
#